data_AF-A0A3M1SQ56-F1
#
_entry.id   AF-A0A3M1SQ56-F1
#
_cell.length_a   1.000
_cell.length_b   1.000
_cell.length_c   1.000
_cell.angle_alpha   90.00
_cell.angle_beta   90.00
_cell.angle_gamma   90.00
#
_symmetry.space_group_name_H-M   'P 1'
#
loop_
_entity.id
_entity.type
_entity.pdbx_description
1 polymer ?
#
loop_
_entity_poly.entity_id
_entity_poly.type
_entity_poly.pdbx_seq_one_letter_code
_entity_poly.pdbx_strand_id
1 'polypeptide(L)'
;MNNITFKFVLDLYQILCYFQLEAGGAIHLMSKAILKQKPARSPEVEEWMKREIEEQRKKYEKIAYEINVKMAEQRERWYREFEQRIQTTGFNWHGDLKRIIKPEEIYPKPDREHRVVY
;
A
#
# COMPACT_ATOMS: atom_id res chain seq x y z
N MET A 1 3.82 60.98 -23.41
CA MET A 1 4.58 59.70 -23.37
C MET A 1 3.55 58.59 -23.23
N ASN A 2 3.49 57.72 -24.22
CA ASN A 2 2.22 57.19 -24.72
C ASN A 2 1.80 55.89 -24.01
N ASN A 3 0.66 55.93 -23.32
CA ASN A 3 -0.01 54.78 -22.67
C ASN A 3 -0.39 53.61 -23.60
N ILE A 4 -0.21 53.77 -24.91
CA ILE A 4 -0.64 52.80 -25.93
C ILE A 4 0.36 51.65 -26.07
N THR A 5 1.67 51.91 -25.91
CA THR A 5 2.72 50.88 -26.02
C THR A 5 2.74 49.95 -24.82
N PHE A 6 2.39 50.43 -23.62
CA PHE A 6 2.39 49.61 -22.41
C PHE A 6 1.24 48.60 -22.39
N LYS A 7 0.06 49.00 -22.88
CA LYS A 7 -1.12 48.11 -22.98
C LYS A 7 -0.89 46.97 -23.97
N PHE A 8 -0.28 47.25 -25.12
CA PHE A 8 0.03 46.24 -26.14
C PHE A 8 1.02 45.18 -25.64
N VAL A 9 2.03 45.60 -24.85
CA VAL A 9 3.02 44.68 -24.27
C VAL A 9 2.40 43.82 -23.17
N LEU A 10 1.55 44.40 -22.32
CA LEU A 10 0.82 43.65 -21.30
C LEU A 10 -0.16 42.65 -21.91
N ASP A 11 -0.92 43.05 -22.95
CA ASP A 11 -1.87 42.16 -23.63
C ASP A 11 -1.14 40.98 -24.32
N LEU A 12 0.01 41.22 -24.95
CA LEU A 12 0.86 40.15 -25.51
C LEU A 12 1.42 39.21 -24.43
N TYR A 13 1.84 39.75 -23.29
CA TYR A 13 2.32 38.95 -22.16
C TYR A 13 1.21 38.08 -21.56
N GLN A 14 0.00 38.62 -21.48
CA GLN A 14 -1.17 37.93 -20.95
C GLN A 14 -1.63 36.80 -21.89
N ILE A 15 -1.56 37.00 -23.21
CA ILE A 15 -1.82 35.95 -24.21
C ILE A 15 -0.75 34.85 -24.18
N LEU A 16 0.53 35.21 -24.07
CA LEU A 16 1.63 34.24 -23.95
C LEU A 16 1.53 33.41 -22.66
N CYS A 17 1.19 34.03 -21.53
CA CYS A 17 0.96 33.32 -20.28
C CYS A 17 -0.24 32.37 -20.37
N TYR A 18 -1.32 32.75 -21.05
CA TYR A 18 -2.49 31.90 -21.24
C TYR A 18 -2.17 30.68 -22.12
N PHE A 19 -1.45 30.87 -23.23
CA PHE A 19 -0.99 29.78 -24.11
C PHE A 19 -0.05 28.81 -23.38
N GLN A 20 0.83 29.32 -22.51
CA GLN A 20 1.78 28.50 -21.75
C GLN A 20 1.10 27.72 -20.61
N LEU A 21 0.06 28.28 -19.99
CA LEU A 21 -0.78 27.60 -18.98
C LEU A 21 -1.65 26.49 -19.60
N GLU A 22 -2.27 26.74 -20.76
CA GLU A 22 -3.08 25.73 -21.46
C GLU A 22 -2.22 24.59 -22.03
N ALA A 23 -1.07 24.91 -22.63
CA ALA A 23 -0.13 23.90 -23.11
C ALA A 23 0.44 23.07 -21.96
N GLY A 24 0.79 23.70 -20.82
CA GLY A 24 1.25 23.01 -19.62
C GLY A 24 0.19 22.09 -19.01
N GLY A 25 -1.07 22.53 -18.96
CA GLY A 25 -2.20 21.72 -18.50
C GLY A 25 -2.50 20.52 -19.41
N ALA A 26 -2.45 20.72 -20.73
CA ALA A 26 -2.64 19.66 -21.72
C ALA A 26 -1.52 18.62 -21.67
N ILE A 27 -0.25 19.04 -21.56
CA ILE A 27 0.91 18.13 -21.41
C ILE A 27 0.82 17.33 -20.10
N HIS A 28 0.36 17.95 -19.01
CA HIS A 28 0.16 17.26 -17.74
C HIS A 28 -0.98 16.23 -17.79
N LEU A 29 -2.08 16.54 -18.45
CA LEU A 29 -3.21 15.62 -18.66
C LEU A 29 -2.84 14.47 -19.60
N MET A 30 -2.15 14.77 -20.70
CA MET A 30 -1.65 13.77 -21.65
C MET A 30 -0.61 12.84 -21.01
N SER A 31 0.33 13.38 -20.22
CA SER A 31 1.31 12.54 -19.51
C SER A 31 0.65 11.65 -18.46
N LYS A 32 -0.33 12.14 -17.70
CA LYS A 32 -1.16 11.30 -16.81
C LYS A 32 -1.92 10.22 -17.56
N ALA A 33 -2.48 10.52 -18.72
CA ALA A 33 -3.20 9.54 -19.55
C ALA A 33 -2.26 8.47 -20.14
N ILE A 34 -1.07 8.87 -20.59
CA ILE A 34 -0.02 7.97 -21.11
C ILE A 34 0.48 7.05 -19.98
N LEU A 35 0.73 7.58 -18.77
CA LEU A 35 1.16 6.79 -17.62
C LEU A 35 0.08 5.81 -17.11
N LYS A 36 -1.20 6.08 -17.39
CA LYS A 36 -2.32 5.22 -17.01
C LYS A 36 -2.60 4.11 -18.03
N GLN A 37 -2.13 4.27 -19.27
CA GLN A 37 -2.29 3.27 -20.32
C GLN A 37 -1.25 2.17 -20.14
N LYS A 38 -1.74 0.97 -19.88
CA LYS A 38 -0.91 -0.24 -19.83
C LYS A 38 -0.39 -0.51 -21.26
N PRO A 39 0.94 -0.63 -21.47
CA PRO A 39 1.48 -0.86 -22.80
C PRO A 39 0.92 -2.16 -23.38
N ALA A 40 0.65 -2.16 -24.68
CA ALA A 40 0.21 -3.36 -25.40
C ALA A 40 1.28 -4.44 -25.25
N ARG A 41 0.85 -5.65 -24.86
CA ARG A 41 1.74 -6.81 -24.70
C ARG A 41 1.68 -7.64 -25.97
N SER A 42 2.78 -8.30 -26.31
CA SER A 42 2.73 -9.32 -27.35
C SER A 42 1.84 -10.48 -26.90
N PRO A 43 1.21 -11.23 -27.83
CA PRO A 43 0.37 -12.38 -27.49
C PRO A 43 1.10 -13.42 -26.61
N GLU A 44 2.38 -13.66 -26.88
CA GLU A 44 3.23 -14.56 -26.08
C GLU A 44 3.33 -14.11 -24.61
N VAL A 45 3.52 -12.81 -24.37
CA VAL A 45 3.61 -12.24 -23.02
C VAL A 45 2.25 -12.33 -22.30
N GLU A 46 1.14 -12.20 -23.02
CA GLU A 46 -0.19 -12.39 -22.43
C GLU A 46 -0.45 -13.85 -22.02
N GLU A 47 -0.06 -14.81 -22.86
CA GLU A 47 -0.17 -16.24 -22.53
C GLU A 47 0.73 -16.62 -21.35
N TRP A 48 1.97 -16.13 -21.33
CA TRP A 48 2.86 -16.30 -20.19
C TRP A 48 2.24 -15.71 -18.92
N MET A 49 1.72 -14.48 -18.96
CA MET A 49 1.09 -13.82 -17.82
C MET A 49 -0.11 -14.61 -17.29
N LYS A 50 -0.96 -15.17 -18.17
CA LYS A 50 -2.11 -15.98 -17.77
C LYS A 50 -1.65 -17.25 -17.03
N ARG A 51 -0.61 -17.92 -17.51
CA ARG A 51 -0.02 -19.09 -16.85
C ARG A 51 0.55 -18.73 -15.48
N GLU A 52 1.33 -17.66 -15.41
CA GLU A 52 1.93 -17.20 -14.13
C GLU A 52 0.86 -16.86 -13.10
N ILE A 53 -0.20 -16.13 -13.49
CA ILE A 53 -1.30 -15.79 -12.58
C ILE A 53 -1.96 -17.06 -12.03
N GLU A 54 -2.20 -18.05 -12.88
CA GLU A 54 -2.80 -19.31 -12.46
C GLU A 54 -1.89 -20.08 -11.49
N GLU A 55 -0.59 -20.14 -11.78
CA GLU A 55 0.39 -20.76 -10.88
C GLU A 55 0.50 -20.05 -9.54
N GLN A 56 0.56 -18.72 -9.55
CA GLN A 56 0.64 -17.90 -8.34
C GLN A 56 -0.63 -18.04 -7.51
N ARG A 57 -1.80 -18.11 -8.15
CA ARG A 57 -3.07 -18.36 -7.47
C ARG A 57 -3.05 -19.71 -6.75
N LYS A 58 -2.62 -20.79 -7.42
CA LYS A 58 -2.51 -22.11 -6.80
C LYS A 58 -1.52 -22.14 -5.63
N LYS A 59 -0.37 -21.47 -5.77
CA LYS A 59 0.62 -21.32 -4.69
C LYS A 59 0.03 -20.56 -3.51
N TYR A 60 -0.67 -19.45 -3.78
CA TYR A 60 -1.35 -18.66 -2.77
C TYR A 60 -2.40 -19.47 -2.01
N GLU A 61 -3.30 -20.17 -2.70
CA GLU A 61 -4.34 -21.00 -2.08
C GLU A 61 -3.73 -22.05 -1.15
N LYS A 62 -2.64 -22.70 -1.59
CA LYS A 62 -1.91 -23.66 -0.76
C LYS A 62 -1.33 -23.00 0.48
N ILE A 63 -0.62 -21.88 0.34
CA ILE A 63 0.00 -21.17 1.47
C ILE A 63 -1.07 -20.66 2.44
N ALA A 64 -2.14 -20.08 1.92
CA ALA A 64 -3.27 -19.60 2.71
C ALA A 64 -3.90 -20.74 3.51
N TYR A 65 -4.04 -21.94 2.94
CA TYR A 65 -4.54 -23.11 3.65
C TYR A 65 -3.57 -23.57 4.76
N GLU A 66 -2.28 -23.71 4.46
CA GLU A 66 -1.28 -24.11 5.46
C GLU A 66 -1.24 -23.12 6.64
N ILE A 67 -1.22 -21.82 6.35
CA ILE A 67 -1.14 -20.78 7.37
C ILE A 67 -2.47 -20.66 8.14
N ASN A 68 -3.59 -20.52 7.45
CA ASN A 68 -4.86 -20.16 8.10
C ASN A 68 -5.58 -21.37 8.70
N VAL A 69 -5.41 -22.57 8.13
CA VAL A 69 -6.10 -23.77 8.59
C VAL A 69 -5.16 -24.65 9.41
N LYS A 70 -4.05 -25.14 8.83
CA LYS A 70 -3.20 -26.12 9.52
C LYS A 70 -2.48 -25.54 10.73
N MET A 71 -2.02 -24.30 10.64
CA MET A 71 -1.32 -23.63 11.74
C MET A 71 -2.25 -22.90 12.72
N ALA A 72 -3.58 -23.00 12.56
CA ALA A 72 -4.53 -22.29 13.42
C ALA A 72 -4.34 -22.64 14.91
N GLU A 73 -4.31 -23.94 15.24
CA GLU A 73 -4.12 -24.39 16.63
C GLU A 73 -2.75 -23.99 17.18
N GLN A 74 -1.70 -24.10 16.35
CA GLN A 74 -0.35 -23.70 16.73
C GLN A 74 -0.26 -22.20 17.04
N ARG A 75 -0.99 -21.37 16.29
CA ARG A 75 -1.08 -19.92 16.53
C ARG A 75 -1.72 -19.61 17.88
N GLU A 76 -2.80 -20.31 18.22
CA GLU A 76 -3.46 -20.18 19.53
C GLU A 76 -2.55 -20.59 20.68
N ARG A 77 -1.73 -21.62 20.47
CA ARG A 77 -0.69 -21.99 21.43
C ARG A 77 0.34 -20.87 21.60
N TRP A 78 0.83 -20.28 20.50
CA TRP A 78 1.79 -19.17 20.57
C TRP A 78 1.23 -17.94 21.28
N TYR A 79 -0.04 -17.59 21.07
CA TYR A 79 -0.66 -16.47 21.80
C TYR A 79 -0.69 -16.73 23.31
N ARG A 80 -1.15 -17.91 23.74
CA ARG A 80 -1.16 -18.26 25.17
C ARG A 80 0.24 -18.27 25.78
N GLU A 81 1.21 -18.84 25.08
CA GLU A 81 2.60 -18.84 25.54
C GLU A 81 3.18 -17.42 25.62
N PHE A 82 2.84 -16.56 24.66
CA PHE A 82 3.28 -15.17 24.66
C PHE A 82 2.66 -14.39 25.83
N GLU A 83 1.34 -14.49 26.02
CA GLU A 83 0.62 -13.87 27.14
C GLU A 83 1.19 -14.34 28.48
N GLN A 84 1.46 -15.63 28.63
CA GLN A 84 2.09 -16.16 29.83
C GLN A 84 3.50 -15.59 30.05
N ARG A 85 4.31 -15.42 28.99
CA ARG A 85 5.67 -14.88 29.10
C ARG A 85 5.68 -13.42 29.53
N ILE A 86 4.81 -12.58 28.96
CA ILE A 86 4.72 -11.15 29.32
C ILE A 86 4.17 -10.94 30.74
N GLN A 87 3.41 -11.91 31.27
CA GLN A 87 2.89 -11.90 32.65
C GLN A 87 3.87 -12.49 33.69
N THR A 88 4.81 -13.33 33.27
CA THR A 88 5.76 -14.00 34.20
C THR A 88 7.16 -13.41 34.12
N THR A 89 7.76 -13.40 32.94
CA THR A 89 9.12 -12.90 32.70
C THR A 89 9.13 -11.39 32.51
N GLY A 90 8.03 -10.83 32.02
CA GLY A 90 7.94 -9.43 31.61
C GLY A 90 8.60 -9.15 30.26
N PHE A 91 8.43 -7.93 29.77
CA PHE A 91 9.04 -7.43 28.54
C PHE A 91 9.99 -6.28 28.86
N ASN A 92 11.01 -6.06 28.03
CA ASN A 92 11.95 -4.95 28.24
C ASN A 92 11.22 -3.63 27.98
N TRP A 93 11.09 -2.81 29.03
CA TRP A 93 10.45 -1.50 28.96
C TRP A 93 11.47 -0.39 28.77
N HIS A 94 12.59 -0.44 29.51
CA HIS A 94 13.65 0.55 29.40
C HIS A 94 15.01 0.00 29.80
N GLY A 95 15.96 -0.06 28.87
CA GLY A 95 17.28 -0.65 29.10
C GLY A 95 17.14 -2.08 29.63
N ASP A 96 17.70 -2.31 30.83
CA ASP A 96 17.63 -3.59 31.54
C ASP A 96 16.36 -3.78 32.40
N LEU A 97 15.49 -2.77 32.47
CA LEU A 97 14.25 -2.84 33.24
C LEU A 97 13.18 -3.60 32.46
N LYS A 98 12.70 -4.69 33.07
CA LYS A 98 11.54 -5.45 32.60
C LYS A 98 10.28 -5.01 33.33
N ARG A 99 9.19 -4.90 32.57
CA ARG A 99 7.84 -4.68 33.11
C ARG A 99 7.00 -5.92 32.90
N ILE A 100 6.28 -6.33 33.95
CA ILE A 100 5.25 -7.37 33.87
C ILE A 100 3.92 -6.69 33.54
N ILE A 101 3.22 -7.20 32.53
CA ILE A 101 1.87 -6.74 32.16
C ILE A 101 0.88 -7.51 33.01
N LYS A 102 -0.04 -6.81 33.69
CA LYS A 102 -1.07 -7.48 34.48
C LYS A 102 -2.19 -8.02 33.58
N PRO A 103 -2.93 -9.06 33.99
CA PRO A 103 -4.02 -9.61 33.19
C PRO A 103 -5.06 -8.57 32.75
N GLU A 104 -5.31 -7.55 33.57
CA GLU A 104 -6.32 -6.51 33.28
C GLU A 104 -5.88 -5.54 32.18
N GLU A 105 -4.57 -5.47 31.88
CA GLU A 105 -4.00 -4.63 30.83
C GLU A 105 -4.00 -5.35 29.46
N ILE A 106 -4.29 -6.65 29.42
CA ILE A 106 -4.33 -7.43 28.19
C ILE A 106 -5.65 -7.17 27.47
N TYR A 107 -5.55 -6.80 26.20
CA TYR A 107 -6.72 -6.61 25.35
C TYR A 107 -7.45 -7.95 25.17
N PRO A 108 -8.79 -8.00 25.38
CA PRO A 108 -9.53 -9.24 25.24
C PRO A 108 -9.43 -9.79 23.81
N LYS A 109 -9.29 -11.11 23.69
CA LYS A 109 -9.19 -11.76 22.39
C LYS A 109 -10.42 -11.44 21.54
N PRO A 110 -10.25 -10.99 20.28
CA PRO A 110 -11.38 -10.73 19.40
C PRO A 110 -12.07 -12.04 19.00
N ASP A 111 -13.38 -11.99 18.80
CA ASP A 111 -14.22 -13.16 18.46
C ASP A 111 -14.05 -13.65 17.00
N ARG A 112 -13.30 -12.90 16.19
CA ARG A 112 -13.04 -13.28 14.79
C ARG A 112 -11.85 -14.23 14.69
N GLU A 113 -11.93 -15.15 13.73
CA GLU A 113 -10.79 -15.99 13.36
C GLU A 113 -9.63 -15.16 12.81
N HIS A 114 -8.41 -15.52 13.21
CA HIS A 114 -7.20 -14.94 12.63
C HIS A 114 -6.96 -15.49 11.23
N ARG A 115 -6.95 -14.60 10.23
CA ARG A 115 -6.68 -14.95 8.83
C ARG A 115 -5.67 -13.98 8.24
N VAL A 116 -4.69 -14.52 7.52
CA VAL A 116 -3.79 -13.74 6.66
C VAL A 116 -4.46 -13.61 5.30
N VAL A 117 -4.76 -12.37 4.91
CA VAL A 117 -5.37 -12.00 3.62
C VAL A 117 -4.47 -10.92 3.01
N TYR A 118 -4.13 -11.03 1.72
CA TYR A 118 -3.38 -10.04 0.95
C TYR A 118 -4.27 -9.40 -0.11
#